data_AF-A0A8J5JYD2-F1
#
_entry.id   AF-A0A8J5JYD2-F1
#
_cell.length_a   1.000
_cell.length_b   1.000
_cell.length_c   1.000
_cell.angle_alpha   90.00
_cell.angle_beta   90.00
_cell.angle_gamma   90.00
#
_symmetry.space_group_name_H-M   'P 1'
#
loop_
_entity.id
_entity.type
_entity.pdbx_description
1 polymer ?
#
loop_
_entity_poly.entity_id
_entity_poly.type
_entity_poly.pdbx_seq_one_letter_code
_entity_poly.pdbx_strand_id
1 'polypeptide(L)'
;MLKGKPVGRLNDSLTSMGHGLIYEISKLVMRGLELYGYKWLYERRVVDLDWSSPITWWVAAIGVNFIWAAHQVHHSSEDYNITTAFRQSIFQRFFAIGFYHPLALLGVPLPAILVHIQFNLLFQFWIHTELVENCGPLEWIINTPSHHRVHHGVFIVWDRMFGTFQQEKKDEKIVYGLVEQPQSFNVIWLQFYYMVAVLRKAKSMTTWGDTLRALFYGPGWFPGTPRLGDPDTFPDVKASRTKYDRYLPLWEQVYVAVHFAVALIVQQVLTIHLMTFSWVTVLGYIIFIVVTTGIIGATYDGWWWAPLMEAIRCAAYVAYARTRPVTGYPQIDAALVAYFAVSTLVWASRSLTVLNVATKTAKLE
;
A
#
# COMPACT_ATOMS: atom_id res chain seq x y z
N MET A 1 23.30 16.82 -8.58
CA MET A 1 22.79 15.59 -7.96
C MET A 1 21.63 14.94 -8.73
N LEU A 2 20.71 15.68 -9.38
CA LEU A 2 19.54 15.07 -10.07
C LEU A 2 19.71 14.87 -11.60
N LYS A 3 20.83 15.31 -12.18
CA LYS A 3 21.02 15.27 -13.64
C LYS A 3 21.16 13.82 -14.11
N GLY A 4 20.22 13.35 -14.94
CA GLY A 4 20.24 12.00 -15.52
C GLY A 4 19.60 10.90 -14.68
N LYS A 5 19.01 11.20 -13.51
CA LYS A 5 18.22 10.24 -12.75
C LYS A 5 16.78 10.20 -13.31
N PRO A 6 16.17 9.02 -13.45
CA PRO A 6 14.83 8.89 -14.02
C PRO A 6 13.81 9.66 -13.18
N VAL A 7 12.97 10.46 -13.85
CA VAL A 7 11.83 11.12 -13.22
C VAL A 7 10.82 10.03 -12.87
N GLY A 8 10.34 10.01 -11.62
CA GLY A 8 9.36 9.02 -11.17
C GLY A 8 8.13 9.01 -12.08
N ARG A 9 7.63 7.81 -12.40
CA ARG A 9 6.45 7.68 -13.27
C ARG A 9 5.21 8.09 -12.49
N LEU A 10 4.35 8.88 -13.15
CA LEU A 10 3.15 9.41 -12.51
C LEU A 10 2.18 8.30 -12.09
N ASN A 11 2.02 7.27 -12.93
CA ASN A 11 1.18 6.11 -12.61
C ASN A 11 1.61 5.42 -11.32
N ASP A 12 2.89 5.05 -11.21
CA ASP A 12 3.41 4.37 -10.03
C ASP A 12 3.33 5.24 -8.77
N SER A 13 3.62 6.55 -8.92
CA SER A 13 3.52 7.52 -7.83
C SER A 13 2.09 7.68 -7.32
N LEU A 14 1.11 7.82 -8.22
CA LEU A 14 -0.31 7.91 -7.87
C LEU A 14 -0.82 6.61 -7.26
N THR A 15 -0.39 5.45 -7.76
CA THR A 15 -0.71 4.15 -7.16
C THR A 15 -0.15 4.05 -5.75
N SER A 16 1.12 4.38 -5.53
CA SER A 16 1.76 4.34 -4.21
C SER A 16 1.09 5.29 -3.21
N MET A 17 0.80 6.53 -3.60
CA MET A 17 0.04 7.46 -2.76
C MET A 17 -1.42 7.01 -2.55
N GLY A 18 -2.03 6.38 -3.55
CA GLY A 18 -3.38 5.80 -3.46
C GLY A 18 -3.46 4.67 -2.44
N HIS A 19 -2.43 3.82 -2.36
CA HIS A 19 -2.25 2.86 -1.27
C HIS A 19 -2.17 3.55 0.09
N GLY A 20 -1.44 4.67 0.19
CA GLY A 20 -1.39 5.49 1.40
C GLY A 20 -2.77 6.01 1.80
N LEU A 21 -3.54 6.48 0.83
CA LEU A 21 -4.89 7.01 1.05
C LEU A 21 -5.86 5.95 1.59
N ILE A 22 -5.89 4.75 1.00
CA ILE A 22 -6.72 3.65 1.50
C ILE A 22 -6.20 3.10 2.83
N TYR A 23 -4.89 3.17 3.08
CA TYR A 23 -4.29 2.81 4.36
C TYR A 23 -4.76 3.75 5.47
N GLU A 24 -4.78 5.07 5.25
CA GLU A 24 -5.34 6.04 6.21
C GLU A 24 -6.82 5.78 6.49
N ILE A 25 -7.62 5.50 5.45
CA ILE A 25 -9.04 5.14 5.61
C ILE A 25 -9.21 3.90 6.48
N SER A 26 -8.37 2.88 6.27
CA SER A 26 -8.43 1.65 7.08
C SER A 26 -8.21 1.93 8.57
N LYS A 27 -7.47 2.98 8.92
CA LYS A 27 -7.29 3.40 10.33
C LYS A 27 -8.60 3.81 10.97
N LEU A 28 -9.49 4.47 10.24
CA LEU A 28 -10.78 4.93 10.78
C LEU A 28 -11.62 3.75 11.29
N VAL A 29 -11.54 2.60 10.61
CA VAL A 29 -12.25 1.38 10.99
C VAL A 29 -11.48 0.60 12.07
N MET A 30 -10.16 0.47 11.92
CA MET A 30 -9.35 -0.44 12.73
C MET A 30 -8.87 0.14 14.06
N ARG A 31 -8.73 1.47 14.16
CA ARG A 31 -8.10 2.12 15.32
C ARG A 31 -8.84 1.83 16.62
N GLY A 32 -10.18 1.77 16.57
CA GLY A 32 -10.99 1.41 17.73
C GLY A 32 -10.65 0.01 18.25
N LEU A 33 -10.63 -0.98 17.36
CA LEU A 33 -10.29 -2.37 17.68
C LEU A 33 -8.86 -2.48 18.24
N GLU A 34 -7.89 -1.83 17.59
CA GLU A 34 -6.49 -1.84 18.01
C GLU A 34 -6.30 -1.26 19.42
N LEU A 35 -6.86 -0.08 19.69
CA LEU A 35 -6.65 0.61 20.96
C LEU A 35 -7.41 -0.08 22.09
N TYR A 36 -8.66 -0.49 21.84
CA TYR A 36 -9.46 -1.19 22.83
C TYR A 36 -8.88 -2.57 23.14
N GLY A 37 -8.51 -3.35 22.11
CA GLY A 37 -7.89 -4.65 22.27
C GLY A 37 -6.57 -4.57 23.03
N TYR A 38 -5.73 -3.60 22.70
CA TYR A 38 -4.48 -3.37 23.43
C TYR A 38 -4.73 -3.01 24.90
N LYS A 39 -5.65 -2.08 25.18
CA LYS A 39 -6.00 -1.69 26.55
C LYS A 39 -6.54 -2.87 27.35
N TRP A 40 -7.44 -3.66 26.76
CA TRP A 40 -8.06 -4.82 27.40
C TRP A 40 -7.02 -5.88 27.79
N LEU A 41 -6.01 -6.11 26.94
CA LEU A 41 -4.89 -7.00 27.25
C LEU A 41 -3.92 -6.38 28.26
N TYR A 42 -3.64 -5.09 28.16
CA TYR A 42 -2.76 -4.37 29.08
C TYR A 42 -3.28 -4.41 30.53
N GLU A 43 -4.59 -4.35 30.72
CA GLU A 43 -5.23 -4.53 32.03
C GLU A 43 -5.02 -5.93 32.62
N ARG A 44 -4.59 -6.91 31.80
CA ARG A 44 -4.31 -8.32 32.16
C ARG A 44 -2.82 -8.65 32.04
N ARG A 45 -1.96 -7.64 32.01
CA ARG A 45 -0.52 -7.81 31.89
C ARG A 45 0.06 -8.64 33.02
N VAL A 46 1.12 -9.38 32.70
CA VAL A 46 1.84 -10.26 33.64
C VAL A 46 3.04 -9.56 34.27
N VAL A 47 3.52 -8.47 33.66
CA VAL A 47 4.58 -7.60 34.18
C VAL A 47 4.11 -6.15 34.13
N ASP A 48 4.55 -5.34 35.09
CA ASP A 48 4.41 -3.89 35.07
C ASP A 48 5.71 -3.26 34.57
N LEU A 49 5.74 -2.83 33.29
CA LEU A 49 6.88 -2.12 32.72
C LEU A 49 6.64 -0.62 32.79
N ASP A 50 7.51 0.07 33.53
CA ASP A 50 7.43 1.52 33.67
C ASP A 50 7.91 2.25 32.41
N TRP A 51 7.20 3.31 32.03
CA TRP A 51 7.54 4.13 30.87
C TRP A 51 8.97 4.67 30.86
N SER A 52 9.48 5.07 32.03
CA SER A 52 10.80 5.69 32.16
C SER A 52 11.93 4.68 32.09
N SER A 53 11.63 3.38 32.20
CA SER A 53 12.62 2.32 32.15
C SER A 53 13.12 2.08 30.72
N PRO A 54 14.43 2.10 30.46
CA PRO A 54 15.00 1.75 29.16
C PRO A 54 14.62 0.33 28.70
N ILE A 55 14.41 -0.60 29.64
CA ILE A 55 14.02 -1.98 29.32
C ILE A 55 12.66 -2.01 28.61
N THR A 56 11.72 -1.15 29.03
CA THR A 56 10.40 -1.02 28.40
C THR A 56 10.53 -0.62 26.93
N TRP A 57 11.44 0.32 26.64
CA TRP A 57 11.72 0.75 25.27
C TRP A 57 12.38 -0.34 24.44
N TRP A 58 13.33 -1.09 25.00
CA TRP A 58 13.93 -2.23 24.32
C TRP A 58 12.92 -3.34 24.01
N VAL A 59 12.07 -3.71 24.98
CA VAL A 59 11.02 -4.72 24.77
C VAL A 59 10.01 -4.27 23.71
N ALA A 60 9.62 -2.98 23.74
CA ALA A 60 8.76 -2.39 22.72
C ALA A 60 9.38 -2.44 21.31
N ALA A 61 10.69 -2.22 21.20
CA ALA A 61 11.42 -2.23 19.93
C ALA A 61 11.63 -3.63 19.34
N ILE A 62 11.67 -4.69 20.15
CA ILE A 62 11.89 -6.07 19.70
C ILE A 62 10.63 -6.68 19.06
N GLY A 63 9.43 -6.20 19.40
CA GLY A 63 8.17 -6.74 18.89
C GLY A 63 7.80 -6.37 17.45
N VAL A 64 8.78 -6.22 16.55
CA VAL A 64 8.57 -5.73 15.17
C VAL A 64 8.42 -6.90 14.18
N ASN A 65 7.54 -6.67 13.21
CA ASN A 65 6.74 -7.65 12.48
C ASN A 65 7.23 -7.85 11.04
N PHE A 66 7.22 -9.09 10.52
CA PHE A 66 7.30 -9.36 9.09
C PHE A 66 6.32 -10.48 8.69
N ILE A 67 5.26 -10.11 7.98
CA ILE A 67 4.42 -11.04 7.23
C ILE A 67 4.46 -10.62 5.77
N TRP A 68 5.17 -11.41 4.96
CA TRP A 68 5.34 -11.13 3.53
C TRP A 68 4.01 -10.90 2.81
N ALA A 69 2.96 -11.68 3.12
CA ALA A 69 1.67 -11.54 2.47
C ALA A 69 1.02 -10.14 2.62
N ALA A 70 1.27 -9.49 3.75
CA ALA A 70 0.83 -8.12 4.00
C ALA A 70 1.87 -7.08 3.58
N HIS A 71 3.13 -7.46 3.44
CA HIS A 71 4.20 -6.54 3.08
C HIS A 71 4.44 -6.44 1.57
N GLN A 72 4.14 -7.47 0.79
CA GLN A 72 4.40 -7.53 -0.66
C GLN A 72 3.87 -6.33 -1.45
N VAL A 73 2.73 -5.74 -1.03
CA VAL A 73 2.15 -4.56 -1.68
C VAL A 73 3.19 -3.44 -1.76
N HIS A 74 3.98 -3.26 -0.71
CA HIS A 74 5.08 -2.30 -0.63
C HIS A 74 6.14 -2.54 -1.71
N HIS A 75 6.47 -3.81 -1.94
CA HIS A 75 7.44 -4.25 -2.95
C HIS A 75 6.88 -4.38 -4.36
N SER A 76 5.58 -4.17 -4.57
CA SER A 76 4.97 -4.28 -5.91
C SER A 76 5.35 -3.15 -6.85
N SER A 77 5.89 -2.03 -6.34
CA SER A 77 6.36 -0.94 -7.20
C SER A 77 7.60 -1.37 -7.99
N GLU A 78 7.58 -1.09 -9.29
CA GLU A 78 8.78 -1.22 -10.15
C GLU A 78 9.68 0.02 -10.06
N ASP A 79 9.29 1.03 -9.29
CA ASP A 79 10.04 2.25 -9.04
C ASP A 79 10.41 2.39 -7.55
N TYR A 80 11.63 2.82 -7.28
CA TYR A 80 12.07 3.02 -5.89
C TYR A 80 12.28 4.50 -5.61
N ASN A 81 11.28 5.12 -5.00
CA ASN A 81 11.31 6.53 -4.65
C ASN A 81 10.47 6.79 -3.38
N ILE A 82 10.45 8.04 -2.92
CA ILE A 82 9.79 8.43 -1.67
C ILE A 82 8.30 8.06 -1.66
N THR A 83 7.62 8.07 -2.81
CA THR A 83 6.20 7.68 -2.84
C THR A 83 5.98 6.21 -2.50
N THR A 84 6.96 5.34 -2.78
CA THR A 84 6.92 3.91 -2.43
C THR A 84 6.75 3.71 -0.93
N ALA A 85 7.20 4.64 -0.08
CA ALA A 85 6.96 4.63 1.36
C ALA A 85 5.45 4.63 1.71
N PHE A 86 4.61 5.25 0.89
CA PHE A 86 3.15 5.26 1.06
C PHE A 86 2.46 3.99 0.56
N ARG A 87 3.17 3.12 -0.17
CA ARG A 87 2.60 1.90 -0.75
C ARG A 87 2.40 0.83 0.33
N GLN A 88 1.42 1.02 1.21
CA GLN A 88 1.14 0.14 2.33
C GLN A 88 -0.07 -0.76 2.06
N SER A 89 -0.04 -1.98 2.58
CA SER A 89 -1.22 -2.84 2.57
C SER A 89 -2.15 -2.51 3.72
N ILE A 90 -3.46 -2.49 3.47
CA ILE A 90 -4.46 -2.38 4.54
C ILE A 90 -4.38 -3.58 5.50
N PHE A 91 -3.91 -4.74 5.03
CA PHE A 91 -3.77 -5.95 5.84
C PHE A 91 -2.64 -5.85 6.86
N GLN A 92 -1.62 -5.02 6.64
CA GLN A 92 -0.52 -4.86 7.59
C GLN A 92 -1.01 -4.52 8.99
N ARG A 93 -2.07 -3.71 9.11
CA ARG A 93 -2.66 -3.34 10.40
C ARG A 93 -3.36 -4.50 11.11
N PHE A 94 -4.13 -5.29 10.36
CA PHE A 94 -4.75 -6.50 10.89
C PHE A 94 -3.70 -7.46 11.45
N PHE A 95 -2.62 -7.66 10.70
CA PHE A 95 -1.53 -8.51 11.17
C PHE A 95 -0.76 -7.87 12.31
N ALA A 96 -0.55 -6.56 12.30
CA ALA A 96 0.15 -5.83 13.37
C ALA A 96 -0.49 -6.01 14.75
N ILE A 97 -1.81 -6.20 14.83
CA ILE A 97 -2.51 -6.58 16.07
C ILE A 97 -1.83 -7.79 16.71
N GLY A 98 -1.61 -8.87 15.94
CA GLY A 98 -1.01 -10.11 16.45
C GLY A 98 0.40 -9.97 17.03
N PHE A 99 1.15 -8.93 16.67
CA PHE A 99 2.52 -8.70 17.14
C PHE A 99 2.59 -7.67 18.26
N TYR A 100 1.80 -6.59 18.17
CA TYR A 100 1.81 -5.55 19.19
C TYR A 100 0.96 -5.91 20.42
N HIS A 101 -0.14 -6.65 20.26
CA HIS A 101 -1.03 -7.00 21.37
C HIS A 101 -0.36 -7.89 22.44
N PRO A 102 0.49 -8.87 22.08
CA PRO A 102 1.30 -9.58 23.08
C PRO A 102 2.17 -8.66 23.95
N LEU A 103 2.68 -7.54 23.42
CA LEU A 103 3.46 -6.57 24.21
C LEU A 103 2.62 -5.91 25.31
N ALA A 104 1.30 -5.78 25.10
CA ALA A 104 0.39 -5.31 26.14
C ALA A 104 0.36 -6.27 27.32
N LEU A 105 0.33 -7.58 27.07
CA LEU A 105 0.41 -8.61 28.12
C LEU A 105 1.77 -8.62 28.82
N LEU A 106 2.85 -8.25 28.11
CA LEU A 106 4.18 -8.06 28.69
C LEU A 106 4.33 -6.74 29.45
N GLY A 107 3.27 -5.92 29.51
CA GLY A 107 3.24 -4.71 30.31
C GLY A 107 3.79 -3.46 29.66
N VAL A 108 4.07 -3.48 28.35
CA VAL A 108 4.52 -2.29 27.62
C VAL A 108 3.39 -1.24 27.60
N PRO A 109 3.60 -0.01 28.09
CA PRO A 109 2.55 1.01 28.06
C PRO A 109 2.15 1.38 26.63
N LEU A 110 0.85 1.57 26.38
CA LEU A 110 0.32 1.92 25.06
C LEU A 110 1.02 3.15 24.43
N PRO A 111 1.32 4.25 25.14
CA PRO A 111 2.03 5.37 24.53
C PRO A 111 3.39 4.97 23.93
N ALA A 112 4.00 3.85 24.34
CA ALA A 112 5.40 3.52 24.04
C ALA A 112 5.41 2.90 22.67
N ILE A 113 4.46 1.99 22.46
CA ILE A 113 4.11 1.45 21.17
C ILE A 113 3.71 2.55 20.19
N LEU A 114 2.87 3.50 20.60
CA LEU A 114 2.48 4.59 19.72
C LEU A 114 3.69 5.44 19.27
N VAL A 115 4.60 5.76 20.19
CA VAL A 115 5.83 6.49 19.88
C VAL A 115 6.75 5.68 18.96
N HIS A 116 6.97 4.39 19.24
CA HIS A 116 7.77 3.52 18.37
C HIS A 116 7.21 3.39 16.96
N ILE A 117 5.89 3.23 16.82
CA ILE A 117 5.23 3.15 15.51
C ILE A 117 5.48 4.45 14.73
N GLN A 118 5.40 5.62 15.37
CA GLN A 118 5.64 6.88 14.67
C GLN A 118 7.11 7.11 14.33
N PHE A 119 8.05 6.78 15.22
CA PHE A 119 9.47 6.83 14.90
C PHE A 119 9.84 5.88 13.78
N ASN A 120 9.31 4.65 13.80
CA ASN A 120 9.50 3.69 12.73
C ASN A 120 8.96 4.25 11.41
N LEU A 121 7.74 4.80 11.38
CA LEU A 121 7.17 5.39 10.18
C LEU A 121 8.03 6.53 9.62
N LEU A 122 8.48 7.46 10.47
CA LEU A 122 9.34 8.57 10.06
C LEU A 122 10.71 8.10 9.56
N PHE A 123 11.30 7.13 10.25
CA PHE A 123 12.58 6.55 9.85
C PHE A 123 12.46 5.80 8.51
N GLN A 124 11.40 5.02 8.33
CA GLN A 124 11.19 4.25 7.11
C GLN A 124 10.95 5.17 5.91
N PHE A 125 10.36 6.36 6.09
CA PHE A 125 10.06 7.25 4.96
C PHE A 125 11.28 7.75 4.18
N TRP A 126 12.33 8.20 4.87
CA TRP A 126 13.46 8.88 4.20
C TRP A 126 14.42 7.91 3.49
N ILE A 127 14.41 6.63 3.88
CA ILE A 127 15.27 5.60 3.30
C ILE A 127 14.80 5.11 1.92
N HIS A 128 13.58 5.45 1.49
CA HIS A 128 13.07 5.15 0.14
C HIS A 128 13.62 6.10 -0.93
N THR A 129 14.91 5.99 -1.21
CA THR A 129 15.55 6.74 -2.29
C THR A 129 16.75 6.03 -2.88
N GLU A 130 16.95 6.17 -4.20
CA GLU A 130 18.17 5.77 -4.90
C GLU A 130 19.26 6.87 -4.90
N LEU A 131 18.95 8.05 -4.38
CA LEU A 131 19.84 9.21 -4.47
C LEU A 131 21.00 9.16 -3.47
N VAL A 132 20.83 8.44 -2.37
CA VAL A 132 21.82 8.27 -1.33
C VAL A 132 22.44 6.88 -1.47
N GLU A 133 23.71 6.85 -1.85
CA GLU A 133 24.46 5.63 -2.15
C GLU A 133 25.31 5.15 -0.96
N ASN A 134 25.66 6.05 -0.04
CA ASN A 134 26.46 5.69 1.14
C ASN A 134 26.19 6.67 2.30
N CYS A 135 26.12 6.15 3.54
CA CYS A 135 26.00 6.97 4.76
C CYS A 135 27.17 6.77 5.75
N GLY A 136 28.31 6.28 5.27
CA GLY A 136 29.55 6.13 6.03
C GLY A 136 29.37 5.20 7.25
N PRO A 137 29.92 5.55 8.42
CA PRO A 137 29.86 4.69 9.61
C PRO A 137 28.45 4.32 10.09
N LEU A 138 27.41 5.07 9.71
CA LEU A 138 26.03 4.77 10.08
C LEU A 138 25.56 3.40 9.52
N GLU A 139 26.16 2.95 8.43
CA GLU A 139 25.92 1.64 7.79
C GLU A 139 26.30 0.44 8.66
N TRP A 140 26.97 0.65 9.79
CA TRP A 140 27.23 -0.43 10.75
C TRP A 140 26.06 -0.66 11.71
N ILE A 141 25.19 0.34 11.90
CA ILE A 141 24.19 0.36 12.98
C ILE A 141 22.77 0.40 12.42
N ILE A 142 22.50 1.32 11.49
CA ILE A 142 21.15 1.59 10.97
C ILE A 142 21.00 1.11 9.53
N ASN A 143 19.75 0.83 9.15
CA ASN A 143 19.37 0.61 7.77
C ASN A 143 19.40 1.96 7.03
N THR A 144 20.32 2.11 6.09
CA THR A 144 20.51 3.33 5.28
C THR A 144 19.75 3.18 3.96
N PRO A 145 19.62 4.23 3.13
CA PRO A 145 18.94 4.10 1.84
C PRO A 145 19.57 3.02 0.94
N SER A 146 20.90 2.82 0.99
CA SER A 146 21.59 1.72 0.29
C SER A 146 21.24 0.36 0.84
N HIS A 147 21.29 0.19 2.15
CA HIS A 147 20.87 -1.06 2.77
C HIS A 147 19.40 -1.35 2.52
N HIS A 148 18.52 -0.34 2.53
CA HIS A 148 17.08 -0.52 2.41
C HIS A 148 16.63 -1.01 1.03
N ARG A 149 17.48 -0.86 0.02
CA ARG A 149 17.26 -1.45 -1.31
C ARG A 149 17.41 -2.98 -1.31
N VAL A 150 18.08 -3.54 -0.29
CA VAL A 150 18.38 -4.98 -0.17
C VAL A 150 17.80 -5.59 1.11
N HIS A 151 17.68 -4.81 2.18
CA HIS A 151 17.27 -5.20 3.53
C HIS A 151 16.08 -4.39 4.00
N HIS A 152 15.29 -4.93 4.93
CA HIS A 152 14.17 -4.21 5.55
C HIS A 152 14.34 -4.19 7.06
N GLY A 153 13.91 -3.10 7.69
CA GLY A 153 14.04 -2.91 9.13
C GLY A 153 14.70 -1.58 9.47
N VAL A 154 14.92 -1.35 10.77
CA VAL A 154 15.52 -0.11 11.28
C VAL A 154 17.02 -0.26 11.51
N PHE A 155 17.43 -1.38 12.08
CA PHE A 155 18.82 -1.63 12.45
C PHE A 155 19.40 -2.76 11.62
N ILE A 156 20.48 -2.46 10.91
CA ILE A 156 21.21 -3.43 10.07
C ILE A 156 22.06 -4.40 10.92
N VAL A 157 22.25 -4.09 12.20
CA VAL A 157 22.99 -4.94 13.14
C VAL A 157 22.39 -6.35 13.22
N TRP A 158 21.06 -6.48 13.11
CA TRP A 158 20.39 -7.77 13.15
C TRP A 158 20.79 -8.63 11.96
N ASP A 159 20.80 -8.08 10.75
CA ASP A 159 21.23 -8.81 9.56
C ASP A 159 22.69 -9.27 9.65
N ARG A 160 23.55 -8.46 10.28
CA ARG A 160 24.95 -8.84 10.51
C ARG A 160 25.06 -9.95 11.56
N MET A 161 24.34 -9.85 12.67
CA MET A 161 24.34 -10.84 13.75
C MET A 161 23.82 -12.21 13.30
N PHE A 162 22.79 -12.23 12.45
CA PHE A 162 22.18 -13.45 11.94
C PHE A 162 22.78 -13.92 10.59
N GLY A 163 23.78 -13.21 10.06
CA GLY A 163 24.46 -13.59 8.82
C GLY A 163 23.62 -13.43 7.55
N THR A 164 22.57 -12.61 7.58
CA THR A 164 21.72 -12.27 6.42
C THR A 164 22.14 -10.98 5.70
N PHE A 165 23.13 -10.26 6.24
CA PHE A 165 23.62 -9.03 5.64
C PHE A 165 24.22 -9.26 4.24
N GLN A 166 23.76 -8.47 3.29
CA GLN A 166 24.25 -8.42 1.91
C GLN A 166 24.50 -6.96 1.51
N GLN A 167 25.74 -6.62 1.18
CA GLN A 167 26.01 -5.29 0.67
C GLN A 167 25.40 -5.13 -0.74
N GLU A 168 24.85 -3.95 -1.03
CA GLU A 168 24.47 -3.58 -2.40
C GLU A 168 25.70 -3.63 -3.30
N LYS A 169 25.62 -4.46 -4.35
CA LYS A 169 26.70 -4.63 -5.33
C LYS A 169 26.59 -3.54 -6.39
N LYS A 170 27.66 -2.77 -6.58
CA LYS A 170 27.67 -1.61 -7.49
C LYS A 170 27.62 -2.00 -8.97
N ASP A 171 28.07 -3.21 -9.29
CA ASP A 171 28.11 -3.81 -10.61
C ASP A 171 26.81 -4.55 -10.97
N GLU A 172 25.90 -4.77 -10.01
CA GLU A 172 24.61 -5.41 -10.23
C GLU A 172 23.48 -4.37 -10.12
N LYS A 173 22.76 -4.16 -11.23
CA LYS A 173 21.60 -3.27 -11.23
C LYS A 173 20.43 -3.94 -10.50
N ILE A 174 19.92 -3.28 -9.46
CA ILE A 174 18.72 -3.73 -8.75
C ILE A 174 17.49 -3.64 -9.66
N VAL A 175 16.73 -4.73 -9.69
CA VAL A 175 15.41 -4.80 -10.35
C VAL A 175 14.34 -4.71 -9.27
N TYR A 176 13.63 -3.58 -9.21
CA TYR A 176 12.52 -3.39 -8.28
C TYR A 176 11.25 -4.07 -8.75
N GLY A 177 10.41 -4.41 -7.78
CA GLY A 177 9.16 -5.13 -8.00
C GLY A 177 9.15 -6.50 -7.33
N LEU A 178 8.03 -7.21 -7.48
CA LEU A 178 7.93 -8.62 -7.13
C LEU A 178 8.55 -9.49 -8.23
N VAL A 179 8.94 -10.72 -7.89
CA VAL A 179 9.38 -11.71 -8.88
C VAL A 179 8.27 -11.91 -9.93
N GLU A 180 7.08 -12.28 -9.48
CA GLU A 180 5.86 -12.27 -10.28
C GLU A 180 5.15 -10.92 -10.12
N GLN A 181 5.23 -10.06 -11.15
CA GLN A 181 4.55 -8.76 -11.06
C GLN A 181 3.07 -8.87 -11.46
N PRO A 182 2.18 -8.19 -10.73
CA PRO A 182 0.75 -8.15 -11.03
C PRO A 182 0.42 -7.36 -12.30
N GLN A 183 1.38 -6.60 -12.86
CA GLN A 183 1.22 -5.75 -14.05
C GLN A 183 -0.06 -4.90 -13.99
N SER A 184 -0.20 -4.15 -12.89
CA SER A 184 -1.40 -3.38 -12.61
C SER A 184 -1.08 -2.19 -11.70
N PHE A 185 -1.77 -1.08 -11.93
CA PHE A 185 -1.79 0.12 -11.10
C PHE A 185 -3.04 0.21 -10.23
N ASN A 186 -3.97 -0.76 -10.34
CA ASN A 186 -5.20 -0.81 -9.56
C ASN A 186 -4.93 -1.13 -8.09
N VAL A 187 -5.01 -0.08 -7.26
CA VAL A 187 -4.77 -0.14 -5.81
C VAL A 187 -5.59 -1.24 -5.13
N ILE A 188 -6.84 -1.49 -5.55
CA ILE A 188 -7.69 -2.51 -4.95
C ILE A 188 -7.17 -3.90 -5.30
N TRP A 189 -6.94 -4.18 -6.58
CA TRP A 189 -6.39 -5.46 -7.03
C TRP A 189 -5.05 -5.78 -6.37
N LEU A 190 -4.15 -4.80 -6.28
CA LEU A 190 -2.84 -4.97 -5.66
C LEU A 190 -2.91 -5.39 -4.18
N GLN A 191 -3.94 -4.96 -3.45
CA GLN A 191 -4.15 -5.40 -2.06
C GLN A 191 -4.44 -6.91 -1.96
N PHE A 192 -5.13 -7.48 -2.94
CA PHE A 192 -5.60 -8.88 -2.90
C PHE A 192 -4.77 -9.84 -3.76
N TYR A 193 -4.01 -9.34 -4.74
CA TYR A 193 -3.26 -10.12 -5.72
C TYR A 193 -2.50 -11.31 -5.09
N TYR A 194 -1.62 -11.02 -4.14
CA TYR A 194 -0.81 -12.06 -3.51
C TYR A 194 -1.62 -12.97 -2.58
N MET A 195 -2.65 -12.46 -1.91
CA MET A 195 -3.53 -13.29 -1.08
C MET A 195 -4.24 -14.35 -1.92
N VAL A 196 -4.72 -13.96 -3.12
CA VAL A 196 -5.30 -14.90 -4.07
C VAL A 196 -4.29 -15.94 -4.52
N ALA A 197 -3.03 -15.55 -4.77
CA ALA A 197 -1.96 -16.49 -5.13
C ALA A 197 -1.69 -17.51 -3.99
N VAL A 198 -1.58 -17.05 -2.74
CA VAL A 198 -1.40 -17.91 -1.56
C VAL A 198 -2.58 -18.86 -1.38
N LEU A 199 -3.82 -18.39 -1.53
CA LEU A 199 -5.00 -19.24 -1.41
C LEU A 199 -5.10 -20.27 -2.53
N ARG A 200 -4.71 -19.93 -3.76
CA ARG A 200 -4.62 -20.89 -4.88
C ARG A 200 -3.57 -21.95 -4.60
N LYS A 201 -2.38 -21.53 -4.14
CA LYS A 201 -1.29 -22.44 -3.74
C LYS A 201 -1.73 -23.37 -2.60
N ALA A 202 -2.39 -22.86 -1.57
CA ALA A 202 -2.89 -23.67 -0.47
C ALA A 202 -3.94 -24.70 -0.93
N LYS A 203 -4.82 -24.31 -1.86
CA LYS A 203 -5.82 -25.20 -2.47
C LYS A 203 -5.24 -26.27 -3.38
N SER A 204 -4.05 -26.06 -3.95
CA SER A 204 -3.39 -27.06 -4.79
C SER A 204 -2.62 -28.12 -3.98
N MET A 205 -2.56 -27.99 -2.66
CA MET A 205 -1.88 -28.95 -1.78
C MET A 205 -2.73 -30.20 -1.56
N THR A 206 -2.09 -31.36 -1.51
CA THR A 206 -2.75 -32.67 -1.36
C THR A 206 -3.00 -33.06 0.09
N THR A 207 -2.20 -32.54 1.03
CA THR A 207 -2.32 -32.82 2.46
C THR A 207 -2.67 -31.56 3.24
N TRP A 208 -3.44 -31.73 4.33
CA TRP A 208 -3.74 -30.63 5.26
C TRP A 208 -2.49 -29.96 5.83
N GLY A 209 -1.43 -30.76 6.10
CA GLY A 209 -0.15 -30.23 6.57
C GLY A 209 0.50 -29.30 5.55
N ASP A 210 0.46 -29.67 4.28
CA ASP A 210 1.02 -28.86 3.19
C ASP A 210 0.15 -27.65 2.88
N THR A 211 -1.18 -27.75 3.00
CA THR A 211 -2.08 -26.59 2.96
C THR A 211 -1.68 -25.56 4.01
N LEU A 212 -1.44 -25.97 5.27
CA LEU A 212 -1.00 -25.06 6.32
C LEU A 212 0.38 -24.47 6.03
N ARG A 213 1.35 -25.30 5.60
CA ARG A 213 2.68 -24.80 5.22
C ARG A 213 2.61 -23.80 4.07
N ALA A 214 1.77 -24.02 3.06
CA ALA A 214 1.58 -23.08 1.96
C ALA A 214 1.08 -21.70 2.41
N LEU A 215 0.36 -21.61 3.55
CA LEU A 215 -0.11 -20.35 4.12
C LEU A 215 0.95 -19.61 4.94
N PHE A 216 1.87 -20.33 5.60
CA PHE A 216 2.79 -19.75 6.59
C PHE A 216 4.27 -19.80 6.19
N TYR A 217 4.65 -20.60 5.20
CA TYR A 217 6.03 -20.72 4.74
C TYR A 217 6.33 -19.70 3.63
N GLY A 218 7.59 -19.62 3.22
CA GLY A 218 8.04 -18.64 2.24
C GLY A 218 7.31 -18.76 0.88
N PRO A 219 7.26 -17.67 0.09
CA PRO A 219 6.62 -17.67 -1.23
C PRO A 219 7.10 -18.80 -2.14
N GLY A 220 8.40 -19.13 -2.08
CA GLY A 220 9.02 -20.19 -2.87
C GLY A 220 8.84 -21.62 -2.34
N TRP A 221 8.18 -21.82 -1.20
CA TRP A 221 8.05 -23.17 -0.62
C TRP A 221 7.07 -24.07 -1.39
N PHE A 222 7.48 -25.28 -1.73
CA PHE A 222 6.63 -26.40 -2.15
C PHE A 222 7.02 -27.68 -1.39
N PRO A 223 6.16 -28.72 -1.36
CA PRO A 223 6.54 -30.01 -0.78
C PRO A 223 7.88 -30.49 -1.33
N GLY A 224 8.83 -30.79 -0.45
CA GLY A 224 10.21 -31.18 -0.81
C GLY A 224 11.24 -30.04 -0.81
N THR A 225 10.83 -28.78 -0.72
CA THR A 225 11.75 -27.62 -0.66
C THR A 225 11.96 -27.11 0.79
N PRO A 226 13.05 -26.34 1.05
CA PRO A 226 13.26 -25.68 2.34
C PRO A 226 12.14 -24.70 2.69
N ARG A 227 11.94 -24.43 3.99
CA ARG A 227 10.85 -23.59 4.52
C ARG A 227 10.71 -22.21 3.83
N LEU A 228 11.82 -21.60 3.40
CA LEU A 228 11.81 -20.27 2.75
C LEU A 228 11.71 -20.34 1.22
N GLY A 229 11.64 -21.54 0.66
CA GLY A 229 11.89 -21.81 -0.75
C GLY A 229 13.34 -22.19 -1.01
N ASP A 230 13.59 -22.63 -2.23
CA ASP A 230 14.92 -22.95 -2.74
C ASP A 230 15.41 -21.80 -3.64
N PRO A 231 16.43 -21.03 -3.23
CA PRO A 231 16.95 -19.91 -4.02
C PRO A 231 17.39 -20.30 -5.43
N ASP A 232 17.87 -21.53 -5.62
CA ASP A 232 18.35 -22.02 -6.92
C ASP A 232 17.20 -22.25 -7.92
N THR A 233 15.97 -22.30 -7.41
CA THR A 233 14.76 -22.44 -8.23
C THR A 233 14.12 -21.10 -8.60
N PHE A 234 14.62 -19.99 -8.07
CA PHE A 234 14.06 -18.68 -8.36
C PHE A 234 14.32 -18.30 -9.83
N PRO A 235 13.32 -17.78 -10.55
CA PRO A 235 13.50 -17.40 -11.94
C PRO A 235 14.55 -16.29 -12.02
N ASP A 236 15.42 -16.37 -13.03
CA ASP A 236 16.39 -15.32 -13.34
C ASP A 236 15.64 -14.05 -13.77
N VAL A 237 15.39 -13.16 -12.80
CA VAL A 237 14.85 -11.82 -13.05
C VAL A 237 15.98 -10.97 -13.62
N LYS A 238 16.26 -11.15 -14.91
CA LYS A 238 17.29 -10.40 -15.61
C LYS A 238 17.13 -8.90 -15.38
N ALA A 239 18.26 -8.19 -15.30
CA ALA A 239 18.32 -6.73 -15.19
C ALA A 239 17.56 -5.94 -16.29
N SER A 240 17.12 -6.63 -17.35
CA SER A 240 16.42 -6.08 -18.52
C SER A 240 14.88 -6.18 -18.45
N ARG A 241 14.27 -6.41 -17.27
CA ARG A 241 12.80 -6.42 -17.16
C ARG A 241 12.21 -5.08 -17.62
N THR A 242 11.38 -5.11 -18.65
CA THR A 242 10.59 -3.95 -19.06
C THR A 242 9.51 -3.69 -18.01
N LYS A 243 9.52 -2.50 -17.43
CA LYS A 243 8.50 -2.07 -16.47
C LYS A 243 7.14 -2.02 -17.14
N TYR A 244 6.10 -2.43 -16.42
CA TYR A 244 4.72 -2.30 -16.87
C TYR A 244 4.37 -0.81 -16.96
N ASP A 245 4.16 -0.31 -18.18
CA ASP A 245 3.82 1.08 -18.42
C ASP A 245 2.87 1.20 -19.61
N ARG A 246 1.58 1.27 -19.33
CA ARG A 246 0.58 1.48 -20.39
C ARG A 246 0.50 2.97 -20.71
N TYR A 247 0.64 3.29 -22.00
CA TYR A 247 0.52 4.66 -22.47
C TYR A 247 -0.87 5.24 -22.17
N LEU A 248 -0.87 6.41 -21.52
CA LEU A 248 -2.05 7.20 -21.25
C LEU A 248 -1.85 8.60 -21.86
N PRO A 249 -2.77 9.12 -22.68
CA PRO A 249 -2.60 10.44 -23.28
C PRO A 249 -2.56 11.54 -22.19
N LEU A 250 -1.85 12.64 -22.47
CA LEU A 250 -1.57 13.68 -21.47
C LEU A 250 -2.83 14.19 -20.75
N TRP A 251 -3.93 14.39 -21.46
CA TRP A 251 -5.16 14.90 -20.86
C TRP A 251 -5.78 13.89 -19.87
N GLU A 252 -5.64 12.58 -20.10
CA GLU A 252 -6.07 11.53 -19.14
C GLU A 252 -5.14 11.50 -17.93
N GLN A 253 -3.83 11.70 -18.13
CA GLN A 253 -2.87 11.83 -17.02
C GLN A 253 -3.22 13.03 -16.12
N VAL A 254 -3.52 14.19 -16.72
CA VAL A 254 -3.97 15.39 -16.00
C VAL A 254 -5.31 15.12 -15.31
N TYR A 255 -6.24 14.46 -16.00
CA TYR A 255 -7.56 14.11 -15.46
C TYR A 255 -7.45 13.24 -14.19
N VAL A 256 -6.69 12.13 -14.25
CA VAL A 256 -6.54 11.25 -13.09
C VAL A 256 -5.79 11.94 -11.94
N ALA A 257 -4.82 12.81 -12.24
CA ALA A 257 -4.13 13.61 -11.23
C ALA A 257 -5.08 14.60 -10.52
N VAL A 258 -5.96 15.28 -11.26
CA VAL A 258 -6.99 16.16 -10.69
C VAL A 258 -7.97 15.37 -9.81
N HIS A 259 -8.47 14.23 -10.29
CA HIS A 259 -9.37 13.40 -9.48
C HIS A 259 -8.69 12.79 -8.24
N PHE A 260 -7.39 12.49 -8.32
CA PHE A 260 -6.60 12.10 -7.17
C PHE A 260 -6.49 13.24 -6.15
N ALA A 261 -6.19 14.47 -6.60
CA ALA A 261 -6.15 15.65 -5.74
C ALA A 261 -7.51 15.91 -5.05
N VAL A 262 -8.62 15.73 -5.77
CA VAL A 262 -9.96 15.80 -5.17
C VAL A 262 -10.16 14.70 -4.11
N ALA A 263 -9.69 13.47 -4.35
CA ALA A 263 -9.76 12.40 -3.35
C ALA A 263 -8.96 12.73 -2.08
N LEU A 264 -7.79 13.40 -2.20
CA LEU A 264 -7.03 13.91 -1.05
C LEU A 264 -7.82 14.97 -0.28
N ILE A 265 -8.45 15.92 -0.98
CA ILE A 265 -9.31 16.94 -0.35
C ILE A 265 -10.47 16.28 0.40
N VAL A 266 -11.16 15.33 -0.23
CA VAL A 266 -12.28 14.60 0.39
C VAL A 266 -11.82 13.81 1.62
N GLN A 267 -10.63 13.21 1.59
CA GLN A 267 -10.07 12.53 2.77
C GLN A 267 -9.71 13.52 3.89
N GLN A 268 -9.16 14.69 3.55
CA GLN A 268 -8.87 15.73 4.54
C GLN A 268 -10.17 16.24 5.21
N VAL A 269 -11.21 16.51 4.42
CA VAL A 269 -12.54 16.89 4.92
C VAL A 269 -13.10 15.80 5.83
N LEU A 270 -13.08 14.54 5.39
CA LEU A 270 -13.54 13.41 6.20
C LEU A 270 -12.82 13.36 7.55
N THR A 271 -11.50 13.58 7.56
CA THR A 271 -10.69 13.52 8.77
C THR A 271 -11.04 14.66 9.74
N ILE A 272 -11.20 15.88 9.23
CA ILE A 272 -11.56 17.05 10.04
C ILE A 272 -12.97 16.91 10.64
N HIS A 273 -13.91 16.38 9.85
CA HIS A 273 -15.33 16.33 10.22
C HIS A 273 -15.80 14.96 10.73
N LEU A 274 -14.88 14.02 10.95
CA LEU A 274 -15.19 12.62 11.30
C LEU A 274 -16.17 12.51 12.48
N MET A 275 -15.99 13.33 13.51
CA MET A 275 -16.80 13.30 14.73
C MET A 275 -18.16 14.02 14.59
N THR A 276 -18.37 14.76 13.50
CA THR A 276 -19.59 15.54 13.23
C THR A 276 -20.47 14.92 12.14
N PHE A 277 -19.87 14.15 11.23
CA PHE A 277 -20.59 13.49 10.16
C PHE A 277 -21.38 12.28 10.69
N SER A 278 -22.55 12.05 10.08
CA SER A 278 -23.27 10.79 10.28
C SER A 278 -22.47 9.63 9.68
N TRP A 279 -22.66 8.43 10.21
CA TRP A 279 -22.00 7.22 9.71
C TRP A 279 -22.27 6.98 8.21
N VAL A 280 -23.45 7.35 7.71
CA VAL A 280 -23.81 7.27 6.27
C VAL A 280 -22.92 8.19 5.44
N THR A 281 -22.67 9.41 5.93
CA THR A 281 -21.81 10.39 5.25
C THR A 281 -20.36 9.92 5.25
N VAL A 282 -19.87 9.43 6.39
CA VAL A 282 -18.53 8.83 6.52
C VAL A 282 -18.36 7.68 5.52
N LEU A 283 -19.32 6.76 5.47
CA LEU A 283 -19.29 5.62 4.53
C LEU A 283 -19.30 6.10 3.06
N GLY A 284 -20.10 7.10 2.72
CA GLY A 284 -20.13 7.68 1.39
C GLY A 284 -18.78 8.26 0.96
N TYR A 285 -18.09 8.98 1.85
CA TYR A 285 -16.76 9.53 1.60
C TYR A 285 -15.71 8.42 1.43
N ILE A 286 -15.75 7.40 2.29
CA ILE A 286 -14.87 6.23 2.20
C ILE A 286 -15.06 5.53 0.85
N ILE A 287 -16.30 5.24 0.46
CA ILE A 287 -16.62 4.61 -0.83
C ILE A 287 -16.11 5.48 -1.96
N PHE A 288 -16.36 6.80 -1.94
CA PHE A 288 -15.88 7.71 -2.96
C PHE A 288 -14.37 7.64 -3.14
N ILE A 289 -13.59 7.65 -2.05
CA ILE A 289 -12.13 7.62 -2.11
C ILE A 289 -11.62 6.26 -2.63
N VAL A 290 -12.14 5.16 -2.07
CA VAL A 290 -11.75 3.79 -2.48
C VAL A 290 -12.08 3.57 -3.96
N VAL A 291 -13.27 3.93 -4.40
CA VAL A 291 -13.67 3.82 -5.82
C VAL A 291 -12.83 4.74 -6.69
N THR A 292 -12.52 5.97 -6.28
CA THR A 292 -11.67 6.89 -7.06
C THR A 292 -10.27 6.31 -7.28
N THR A 293 -9.60 5.82 -6.22
CA THR A 293 -8.27 5.21 -6.35
C THR A 293 -8.29 3.94 -7.21
N GLY A 294 -9.35 3.12 -7.08
CA GLY A 294 -9.56 1.95 -7.93
C GLY A 294 -9.75 2.31 -9.41
N ILE A 295 -10.57 3.31 -9.71
CA ILE A 295 -10.80 3.75 -11.10
C ILE A 295 -9.54 4.35 -11.71
N ILE A 296 -8.77 5.16 -10.97
CA ILE A 296 -7.50 5.71 -11.46
C ILE A 296 -6.56 4.60 -11.94
N GLY A 297 -6.37 3.56 -11.12
CA GLY A 297 -5.56 2.42 -11.52
C GLY A 297 -6.18 1.59 -12.65
N ALA A 298 -7.50 1.41 -12.65
CA ALA A 298 -8.21 0.74 -13.76
C ALA A 298 -8.11 1.52 -15.09
N THR A 299 -8.02 2.85 -15.05
CA THR A 299 -7.78 3.71 -16.21
C THR A 299 -6.35 3.54 -16.72
N TYR A 300 -5.35 3.53 -15.83
CA TYR A 300 -3.97 3.23 -16.22
C TYR A 300 -3.82 1.82 -16.80
N ASP A 301 -4.49 0.83 -16.23
CA ASP A 301 -4.51 -0.54 -16.75
C ASP A 301 -5.41 -0.69 -17.98
N GLY A 302 -6.18 0.37 -18.30
CA GLY A 302 -7.25 0.47 -19.29
C GLY A 302 -8.19 -0.72 -19.34
N TRP A 303 -8.75 -1.03 -18.17
CA TRP A 303 -9.81 -2.01 -17.99
C TRP A 303 -11.10 -1.51 -18.65
N TRP A 304 -11.82 -2.44 -19.30
CA TRP A 304 -12.99 -2.13 -20.13
C TRP A 304 -14.14 -1.44 -19.36
N TRP A 305 -14.27 -1.71 -18.06
CA TRP A 305 -15.33 -1.14 -17.24
C TRP A 305 -14.97 0.23 -16.64
N ALA A 306 -13.71 0.65 -16.69
CA ALA A 306 -13.25 1.89 -16.05
C ALA A 306 -14.03 3.14 -16.53
N PRO A 307 -14.31 3.33 -17.84
CA PRO A 307 -15.11 4.45 -18.31
C PRO A 307 -16.53 4.49 -17.74
N LEU A 308 -17.19 3.33 -17.64
CA LEU A 308 -18.55 3.25 -17.11
C LEU A 308 -18.58 3.58 -15.62
N MET A 309 -17.68 2.98 -14.84
CA MET A 309 -17.57 3.25 -13.41
C MET A 309 -17.19 4.70 -13.13
N GLU A 310 -16.39 5.31 -14.00
CA GLU A 310 -16.04 6.72 -13.88
C GLU A 310 -17.23 7.65 -14.13
N ALA A 311 -18.05 7.35 -15.14
CA ALA A 311 -19.29 8.08 -15.37
C ALA A 311 -20.25 7.97 -14.17
N ILE A 312 -20.42 6.75 -13.63
CA ILE A 312 -21.29 6.50 -12.47
C ILE A 312 -20.77 7.24 -11.24
N ARG A 313 -19.46 7.15 -10.94
CA ARG A 313 -18.84 7.84 -9.80
C ARG A 313 -19.01 9.35 -9.93
N CYS A 314 -18.80 9.90 -11.13
CA CYS A 314 -18.96 11.33 -11.35
C CYS A 314 -20.41 11.80 -11.20
N ALA A 315 -21.37 11.05 -11.73
CA ALA A 315 -22.79 11.33 -11.56
C ALA A 315 -23.21 11.28 -10.07
N ALA A 316 -22.72 10.28 -9.33
CA ALA A 316 -22.98 10.14 -7.91
C ALA A 316 -22.41 11.32 -7.11
N TYR A 317 -21.20 11.79 -7.43
CA TYR A 317 -20.64 13.00 -6.82
C TYR A 317 -21.52 14.22 -7.09
N VAL A 318 -21.96 14.44 -8.34
CA VAL A 318 -22.85 15.57 -8.69
C VAL A 318 -24.17 15.51 -7.93
N ALA A 319 -24.80 14.34 -7.87
CA ALA A 319 -26.05 14.15 -7.16
C ALA A 319 -25.92 14.47 -5.66
N TYR A 320 -24.81 14.05 -5.04
CA TYR A 320 -24.51 14.33 -3.64
C TYR A 320 -24.19 15.81 -3.41
N ALA A 321 -23.20 16.34 -4.14
CA ALA A 321 -22.60 17.65 -3.90
C ALA A 321 -23.54 18.83 -4.21
N ARG A 322 -24.58 18.62 -5.03
CA ARG A 322 -25.63 19.62 -5.27
C ARG A 322 -26.50 19.92 -4.05
N THR A 323 -26.62 18.97 -3.13
CA THR A 323 -27.47 19.10 -1.93
C THR A 323 -26.66 19.26 -0.65
N ARG A 324 -25.37 18.87 -0.69
CA ARG A 324 -24.48 18.90 0.47
C ARG A 324 -23.11 19.42 0.06
N PRO A 325 -22.64 20.56 0.60
CA PRO A 325 -21.30 21.05 0.31
C PRO A 325 -20.25 20.03 0.76
N VAL A 326 -19.23 19.80 -0.07
CA VAL A 326 -18.16 18.83 0.20
C VAL A 326 -16.99 19.52 0.87
N THR A 327 -16.59 20.68 0.37
CA THR A 327 -15.43 21.42 0.89
C THR A 327 -15.83 22.49 1.90
N GLY A 328 -17.10 22.91 1.91
CA GLY A 328 -17.58 24.04 2.72
C GLY A 328 -17.29 25.41 2.10
N TYR A 329 -16.64 25.45 0.92
CA TYR A 329 -16.37 26.66 0.16
C TYR A 329 -17.27 26.70 -1.07
N PRO A 330 -18.32 27.54 -1.11
CA PRO A 330 -19.35 27.50 -2.16
C PRO A 330 -18.81 27.61 -3.58
N GLN A 331 -17.78 28.43 -3.81
CA GLN A 331 -17.17 28.62 -5.12
C GLN A 331 -16.42 27.36 -5.59
N ILE A 332 -15.72 26.69 -4.65
CA ILE A 332 -15.00 25.44 -4.94
C ILE A 332 -16.00 24.32 -5.20
N ASP A 333 -17.03 24.19 -4.36
CA ASP A 333 -18.05 23.17 -4.52
C ASP A 333 -18.81 23.34 -5.85
N ALA A 334 -19.16 24.57 -6.24
CA ALA A 334 -19.77 24.86 -7.54
C ALA A 334 -18.86 24.47 -8.72
N ALA A 335 -17.57 24.80 -8.64
CA ALA A 335 -16.59 24.43 -9.66
C ALA A 335 -16.42 22.90 -9.77
N LEU A 336 -16.36 22.19 -8.63
CA LEU A 336 -16.27 20.73 -8.60
C LEU A 336 -17.55 20.09 -9.16
N VAL A 337 -18.74 20.58 -8.80
CA VAL A 337 -20.01 20.08 -9.35
C VAL A 337 -20.04 20.24 -10.87
N ALA A 338 -19.63 21.41 -11.40
CA ALA A 338 -19.56 21.65 -12.83
C ALA A 338 -18.53 20.71 -13.51
N TYR A 339 -17.34 20.59 -12.94
CA TYR A 339 -16.28 19.70 -13.44
C TYR A 339 -16.74 18.25 -13.50
N PHE A 340 -17.30 17.71 -12.42
CA PHE A 340 -17.79 16.33 -12.36
C PHE A 340 -19.01 16.10 -13.26
N ALA A 341 -19.86 17.11 -13.48
CA ALA A 341 -20.95 17.01 -14.45
C ALA A 341 -20.43 16.86 -15.89
N VAL A 342 -19.42 17.64 -16.27
CA VAL A 342 -18.74 17.50 -17.57
C VAL A 342 -18.04 16.15 -17.67
N SER A 343 -17.30 15.74 -16.64
CA SER A 343 -16.66 14.42 -16.58
C SER A 343 -17.67 13.27 -16.78
N THR A 344 -18.85 13.38 -16.18
CA THR A 344 -19.93 12.39 -16.36
C THR A 344 -20.30 12.22 -17.83
N LEU A 345 -20.50 13.31 -18.57
CA LEU A 345 -20.86 13.28 -19.98
C LEU A 345 -19.73 12.69 -20.85
N VAL A 346 -18.48 13.11 -20.59
CA VAL A 346 -17.30 12.62 -21.32
C VAL A 346 -17.14 11.10 -21.15
N TRP A 347 -17.20 10.61 -19.91
CA TRP A 347 -17.00 9.20 -19.63
C TRP A 347 -18.19 8.32 -19.97
N ALA A 348 -19.42 8.83 -19.87
CA ALA A 348 -20.61 8.15 -20.38
C ALA A 348 -20.49 7.91 -21.88
N SER A 349 -20.09 8.94 -22.65
CA SER A 349 -19.86 8.82 -24.09
C SER A 349 -18.77 7.77 -24.41
N ARG A 350 -17.64 7.82 -23.69
CA ARG A 350 -16.55 6.83 -23.85
C ARG A 350 -16.96 5.41 -23.51
N SER A 351 -17.79 5.22 -22.48
CA SER A 351 -18.25 3.90 -22.09
C SER A 351 -19.06 3.21 -23.19
N LEU A 352 -19.88 3.97 -23.92
CA LEU A 352 -20.63 3.47 -25.08
C LEU A 352 -19.68 3.02 -26.21
N THR A 353 -18.60 3.77 -26.46
CA THR A 353 -17.59 3.38 -27.46
C THR A 353 -16.93 2.05 -27.10
N VAL A 354 -16.51 1.88 -25.84
CA VAL A 354 -15.84 0.65 -25.39
C VAL A 354 -16.77 -0.56 -25.47
N LEU A 355 -18.03 -0.43 -25.02
CA LEU A 355 -19.02 -1.50 -25.08
C LEU A 355 -19.38 -1.88 -26.53
N ASN A 356 -19.47 -0.89 -27.43
CA ASN A 356 -19.71 -1.13 -28.85
C ASN A 356 -18.56 -1.85 -29.55
N VAL A 357 -17.31 -1.64 -29.12
CA VAL A 357 -16.16 -2.39 -29.63
C VAL A 357 -16.16 -3.82 -29.08
N ALA A 358 -16.36 -3.99 -27.77
CA ALA A 358 -16.37 -5.30 -27.11
C ALA A 358 -17.44 -6.24 -27.70
N THR A 359 -18.64 -5.72 -27.96
CA THR A 359 -19.75 -6.46 -28.59
C THR A 359 -19.50 -6.81 -30.05
N LYS A 360 -18.66 -6.05 -30.77
CA LYS A 360 -18.25 -6.39 -32.15
C LYS A 360 -17.19 -7.49 -32.17
N THR A 361 -16.21 -7.44 -31.27
CA THR A 361 -15.19 -8.50 -31.14
C THR A 361 -15.80 -9.84 -30.71
N ALA A 362 -16.75 -9.83 -29.77
CA ALA A 362 -17.44 -11.05 -29.31
C ALA A 362 -18.39 -11.68 -30.36
N LYS A 363 -18.65 -11.00 -31.49
CA LYS A 363 -19.43 -11.54 -32.62
C LYS A 363 -18.55 -12.10 -33.74
N LEU A 364 -17.23 -11.92 -33.64
CA LEU A 364 -16.24 -12.38 -34.62
C LEU A 364 -15.46 -13.62 -34.15
N GLU A 365 -15.68 -14.04 -32.90
CA GLU A 365 -15.29 -15.33 -32.30
C GLU A 365 -16.53 -16.23 -32.24
#